data_AF-A0A673GZ92-F1
#
_entry.id   AF-A0A673GZ92-F1
#
_cell.length_a   1.000
_cell.length_b   1.000
_cell.length_c   1.000
_cell.angle_alpha   90.00
_cell.angle_beta   90.00
_cell.angle_gamma   90.00
#
_symmetry.space_group_name_H-M   'P 1'
#
loop_
_entity.id
_entity.type
_entity.pdbx_description
1 polymer ?
#
loop_
_entity_poly.entity_id
_entity_poly.type
_entity_poly.pdbx_seq_one_letter_code
_entity_poly.pdbx_strand_id
1 'polypeptide(L)'
;MAAPVVVAGHSSVENMPETAAESTERSAEAQRRPQFGTRCLTDPRQVFQHNAWCVLLPLTLSGHFDRILKANEYWNDFYTIHENHFFKDRHWLFTEFPELAPQQKPPRDAEENLLNGEDVPSTHTDTEFPGASASYRILEVGCGVGNTVFPILKTNNDPGLFVYCCDFSSTAVDLVKSNPEYDPSRCHAFVHDMSDTSAEYPIPDHSLDVIVLIFVLSALHPQKMQNSINRLARLLKPGGVLLLRDYGRYDMAQLRFKKGRCLSENFYVRGDGTRVYFFTQDELHDLFSNAGLEKVQNMVDRRLQVNRGKQLTMYRVWVQCKYRKVLAPT
;
A
#
# COMPACT_ATOMS: atom_id res chain seq x y z
N MET A 1 -31.26 -50.54 58.07
CA MET A 1 -32.48 -50.17 58.83
C MET A 1 -33.32 -49.27 57.94
N ALA A 2 -34.53 -49.74 57.61
CA ALA A 2 -35.71 -49.04 57.09
C ALA A 2 -35.59 -47.93 56.02
N ALA A 3 -36.16 -48.21 54.84
CA ALA A 3 -36.85 -47.20 54.03
C ALA A 3 -38.22 -46.84 54.66
N PRO A 4 -38.80 -45.69 54.31
CA PRO A 4 -40.06 -45.67 53.54
C PRO A 4 -40.03 -44.59 52.43
N VAL A 5 -40.54 -44.76 51.19
CA VAL A 5 -41.90 -44.98 50.65
C VAL A 5 -42.78 -43.71 50.62
N VAL A 6 -42.88 -43.15 49.39
CA VAL A 6 -44.06 -42.64 48.62
C VAL A 6 -44.69 -41.29 48.99
N VAL A 7 -44.83 -40.37 48.01
CA VAL A 7 -46.11 -39.91 47.38
C VAL A 7 -45.82 -39.23 46.03
N ALA A 8 -46.61 -39.60 45.01
CA ALA A 8 -46.67 -39.01 43.68
C ALA A 8 -47.63 -37.80 43.63
N GLY A 9 -47.30 -36.80 42.81
CA GLY A 9 -48.19 -35.69 42.44
C GLY A 9 -47.92 -35.25 40.99
N HIS A 10 -48.96 -35.32 40.16
CA HIS A 10 -48.99 -34.89 38.76
C HIS A 10 -48.84 -33.36 38.60
N SER A 11 -48.21 -32.91 37.51
CA SER A 11 -48.90 -32.11 36.47
C SER A 11 -47.98 -31.68 35.31
N SER A 12 -48.45 -32.00 34.10
CA SER A 12 -48.42 -31.18 32.88
C SER A 12 -47.11 -31.01 32.09
N VAL A 13 -47.21 -31.44 30.83
CA VAL A 13 -46.29 -31.25 29.71
C VAL A 13 -46.38 -29.82 29.20
N GLU A 14 -45.24 -29.14 29.03
CA GLU A 14 -45.08 -28.07 28.04
C GLU A 14 -43.73 -28.22 27.32
N ASN A 15 -43.79 -28.28 25.99
CA ASN A 15 -42.66 -28.25 25.08
C ASN A 15 -41.90 -26.92 25.20
N MET A 16 -40.57 -26.97 25.33
CA MET A 16 -39.67 -25.84 25.07
C MET A 16 -38.87 -26.12 23.79
N PRO A 17 -38.65 -25.12 22.91
CA PRO A 17 -38.04 -25.33 21.60
C PRO A 17 -36.50 -25.43 21.69
N GLU A 18 -35.92 -26.15 20.74
CA GLU A 18 -34.48 -26.14 20.42
C GLU A 18 -34.03 -24.73 20.03
N THR A 19 -33.65 -23.90 21.01
CA THR A 19 -33.04 -22.58 20.72
C THR A 19 -31.78 -22.29 21.52
N ALA A 20 -31.24 -23.27 22.25
CA ALA A 20 -30.07 -23.05 23.11
C ALA A 20 -28.71 -23.31 22.41
N ALA A 21 -28.69 -23.91 21.21
CA ALA A 21 -27.45 -24.28 20.53
C ALA A 21 -26.91 -23.18 19.58
N GLU A 22 -27.77 -22.41 18.92
CA GLU A 22 -27.34 -21.32 18.01
C GLU A 22 -26.88 -20.05 18.76
N SER A 23 -27.34 -19.84 20.00
CA SER A 23 -26.93 -18.68 20.81
C SER A 23 -25.49 -18.77 21.31
N THR A 24 -24.96 -19.99 21.44
CA THR A 24 -23.63 -20.25 22.00
C THR A 24 -22.54 -20.08 20.94
N GLU A 25 -22.80 -20.42 19.67
CA GLU A 25 -21.85 -20.18 18.57
C GLU A 25 -21.72 -18.69 18.22
N ARG A 26 -22.83 -17.92 18.18
CA ARG A 26 -22.76 -16.45 17.99
C ARG A 26 -22.06 -15.73 19.15
N SER A 27 -22.11 -16.30 20.35
CA SER A 27 -21.42 -15.73 21.52
C SER A 27 -19.90 -15.97 21.52
N ALA A 28 -19.44 -17.05 20.87
CA ALA A 28 -18.03 -17.39 20.80
C ALA A 28 -17.26 -16.54 19.77
N GLU A 29 -17.91 -16.13 18.68
CA GLU A 29 -17.34 -15.16 17.72
C GLU A 29 -17.23 -13.74 18.32
N ALA A 30 -18.19 -13.34 19.17
CA ALA A 30 -18.18 -12.04 19.83
C ALA A 30 -17.07 -11.88 20.89
N GLN A 31 -16.44 -12.98 21.33
CA GLN A 31 -15.38 -12.97 22.35
C GLN A 31 -13.95 -13.07 21.79
N ARG A 32 -13.76 -13.18 20.47
CA ARG A 32 -12.42 -13.03 19.89
C ARG A 32 -12.01 -11.57 19.98
N ARG A 33 -10.92 -11.31 20.72
CA ARG A 33 -10.36 -9.96 20.89
C ARG A 33 -10.11 -9.36 19.50
N PRO A 34 -10.72 -8.22 19.15
CA PRO A 34 -10.48 -7.61 17.85
C PRO A 34 -9.00 -7.24 17.74
N GLN A 35 -8.38 -7.68 16.64
CA GLN A 35 -6.97 -7.43 16.35
C GLN A 35 -6.73 -5.92 16.25
N PHE A 36 -5.55 -5.47 16.65
CA PHE A 36 -5.18 -4.05 16.55
C PHE A 36 -5.35 -3.53 15.11
N GLY A 37 -6.08 -2.42 14.95
CA GLY A 37 -6.29 -1.79 13.64
C GLY A 37 -7.50 -2.29 12.84
N THR A 38 -8.51 -2.90 13.47
CA THR A 38 -9.74 -3.41 12.80
C THR A 38 -10.98 -2.54 13.00
N ARG A 39 -10.92 -1.46 13.80
CA ARG A 39 -12.08 -0.58 14.03
C ARG A 39 -12.11 0.55 13.01
N CYS A 40 -13.08 0.52 12.09
CA CYS A 40 -13.33 1.60 11.14
C CYS A 40 -14.12 2.75 11.77
N LEU A 41 -13.77 3.98 11.41
CA LEU A 41 -14.53 5.17 11.81
C LEU A 41 -15.69 5.40 10.84
N THR A 42 -16.92 5.29 11.33
CA THR A 42 -18.14 5.39 10.52
C THR A 42 -18.66 6.83 10.39
N ASP A 43 -18.40 7.71 11.36
CA ASP A 43 -18.78 9.14 11.29
C ASP A 43 -17.57 10.04 11.00
N PRO A 44 -17.48 10.67 9.82
CA PRO A 44 -16.41 11.60 9.46
C PRO A 44 -16.23 12.79 10.42
N ARG A 45 -17.31 13.23 11.09
CA ARG A 45 -17.31 14.44 11.92
C ARG A 45 -16.58 14.24 13.25
N GLN A 46 -16.44 13.00 13.71
CA GLN A 46 -15.73 12.68 14.95
C GLN A 46 -14.21 12.85 14.83
N VAL A 47 -13.65 12.92 13.62
CA VAL A 47 -12.21 13.15 13.40
C VAL A 47 -11.77 14.49 14.01
N PHE A 48 -12.61 15.52 13.95
CA PHE A 48 -12.26 16.86 14.45
C PHE A 48 -12.43 17.01 15.97
N GLN A 49 -13.34 16.26 16.59
CA GLN A 49 -13.58 16.33 18.04
C GLN A 49 -12.37 15.83 18.86
N HIS A 50 -11.51 15.00 18.27
CA HIS A 50 -10.40 14.37 18.98
C HIS A 50 -9.01 14.88 18.58
N ASN A 51 -8.88 15.61 17.47
CA ASN A 51 -7.57 15.93 16.89
C ASN A 51 -7.24 17.43 16.80
N ALA A 52 -8.05 18.33 17.37
CA ALA A 52 -7.94 19.77 17.12
C ALA A 52 -6.78 20.45 17.86
N TRP A 53 -5.59 20.59 17.26
CA TRP A 53 -4.58 21.59 17.66
C TRP A 53 -3.61 21.96 16.52
N CYS A 54 -3.95 22.92 15.64
CA CYS A 54 -2.90 23.66 14.91
C CYS A 54 -3.33 24.99 14.28
N VAL A 55 -2.44 25.99 14.36
CA VAL A 55 -2.50 27.26 13.64
C VAL A 55 -1.49 27.19 12.49
N LEU A 56 -1.97 27.31 11.24
CA LEU A 56 -1.14 27.29 10.04
C LEU A 56 -0.36 28.61 9.92
N LEU A 57 0.96 28.57 10.13
CA LEU A 57 1.85 29.67 9.77
C LEU A 57 3.06 29.09 9.02
N PRO A 58 3.33 29.52 7.77
CA PRO A 58 4.48 29.07 6.99
C PRO A 58 5.82 29.44 7.67
N LEU A 59 6.85 28.62 7.45
CA LEU A 59 8.25 28.96 7.77
C LEU A 59 8.79 30.09 6.87
N THR A 60 9.91 30.71 7.26
CA THR A 60 10.64 31.71 6.46
C THR A 60 11.32 31.07 5.23
N LEU A 61 11.26 31.74 4.07
CA LEU A 61 11.68 31.26 2.73
C LEU A 61 13.05 30.55 2.67
N SER A 62 14.07 31.05 3.38
CA SER A 62 15.43 30.49 3.34
C SER A 62 15.54 29.07 3.91
N GLY A 63 14.76 28.72 4.95
CA GLY A 63 14.77 27.38 5.53
C GLY A 63 14.02 26.32 4.73
N HIS A 64 13.20 26.74 3.75
CA HIS A 64 12.46 25.81 2.87
C HIS A 64 13.35 25.22 1.77
N PHE A 65 14.19 26.04 1.13
CA PHE A 65 14.99 25.63 -0.02
C PHE A 65 16.03 24.54 0.34
N ASP A 66 16.78 24.72 1.42
CA ASP A 66 17.78 23.74 1.86
C ASP A 66 17.18 22.36 2.15
N ARG A 67 15.98 22.34 2.77
CA ARG A 67 15.27 21.10 3.09
C ARG A 67 14.70 20.41 1.86
N ILE A 68 14.42 21.16 0.80
CA ILE A 68 13.92 20.59 -0.46
C ILE A 68 15.04 19.87 -1.21
N LEU A 69 16.25 20.46 -1.22
CA LEU A 69 17.41 19.93 -1.93
C LEU A 69 18.03 18.70 -1.23
N LYS A 70 18.01 18.65 0.11
CA LYS A 70 18.62 17.57 0.91
C LYS A 70 17.71 16.39 1.23
N ALA A 71 16.64 16.21 0.47
CA ALA A 71 15.66 15.15 0.76
C ALA A 71 16.28 13.75 0.78
N ASN A 72 17.24 13.48 -0.11
CA ASN A 72 17.98 12.22 -0.17
C ASN A 72 18.84 11.99 1.09
N GLU A 73 19.54 13.02 1.57
CA GLU A 73 20.37 12.94 2.78
C GLU A 73 19.52 12.52 3.99
N TYR A 74 18.35 13.14 4.19
CA TYR A 74 17.48 12.80 5.32
C TYR A 74 16.95 11.37 5.29
N TRP A 75 16.65 10.84 4.11
CA TRP A 75 16.19 9.45 4.00
C TRP A 75 17.32 8.45 4.09
N ASN A 76 18.52 8.76 3.58
CA ASN A 76 19.72 7.97 3.81
C ASN A 76 20.01 7.86 5.32
N ASP A 77 20.06 9.00 6.03
CA ASP A 77 20.26 9.03 7.48
C ASP A 77 19.19 8.21 8.22
N PHE A 78 17.92 8.34 7.80
CA PHE A 78 16.83 7.55 8.35
C PHE A 78 17.10 6.05 8.24
N TYR A 79 17.47 5.56 7.05
CA TYR A 79 17.73 4.13 6.85
C TYR A 79 19.02 3.66 7.52
N THR A 80 20.05 4.51 7.62
CA THR A 80 21.26 4.21 8.40
C THR A 80 20.96 4.04 9.89
N ILE A 81 20.07 4.86 10.45
CA ILE A 81 19.72 4.80 11.88
C ILE A 81 18.79 3.63 12.19
N HIS A 82 17.84 3.33 11.29
CA HIS A 82 16.74 2.43 11.58
C HIS A 82 16.84 1.04 10.97
N GLU A 83 17.68 0.85 9.94
CA GLU A 83 17.87 -0.41 9.23
C GLU A 83 16.52 -1.09 8.91
N ASN A 84 16.37 -2.38 9.24
CA ASN A 84 15.15 -3.16 9.00
C ASN A 84 14.15 -3.15 10.17
N HIS A 85 14.36 -2.32 11.19
CA HIS A 85 13.61 -2.41 12.45
C HIS A 85 12.41 -1.46 12.56
N PHE A 86 12.34 -0.44 11.69
CA PHE A 86 11.30 0.60 11.81
C PHE A 86 9.99 0.22 11.14
N PHE A 87 10.03 -0.18 9.87
CA PHE A 87 8.86 -0.61 9.12
C PHE A 87 8.67 -2.11 9.30
N LYS A 88 7.41 -2.54 9.40
CA LYS A 88 7.03 -3.95 9.51
C LYS A 88 6.55 -4.46 8.17
N ASP A 89 6.63 -5.78 8.00
CA ASP A 89 5.99 -6.47 6.89
C ASP A 89 4.50 -6.14 6.79
N ARG A 90 4.07 -5.91 5.55
CA ARG A 90 2.70 -5.51 5.21
C ARG A 90 1.79 -6.73 5.19
N HIS A 91 1.40 -7.21 6.36
CA HIS A 91 0.48 -8.35 6.50
C HIS A 91 -0.91 -8.12 5.85
N TRP A 92 -1.28 -6.86 5.64
CA TRP A 92 -2.51 -6.46 4.96
C TRP A 92 -2.37 -6.38 3.43
N LEU A 93 -1.16 -6.56 2.88
CA LEU A 93 -0.83 -6.26 1.49
C LEU A 93 -1.80 -6.92 0.49
N PHE A 94 -1.97 -8.24 0.59
CA PHE A 94 -2.81 -8.99 -0.34
C PHE A 94 -4.31 -8.84 -0.11
N THR A 95 -4.71 -8.40 1.09
CA THR A 95 -6.12 -8.05 1.37
C THR A 95 -6.49 -6.75 0.67
N GLU A 96 -5.60 -5.77 0.70
CA GLU A 96 -5.83 -4.43 0.14
C GLU A 96 -5.49 -4.35 -1.36
N PHE A 97 -4.54 -5.18 -1.81
CA PHE A 97 -4.00 -5.25 -3.17
C PHE A 97 -3.90 -6.71 -3.65
N PRO A 98 -5.04 -7.35 -3.96
CA PRO A 98 -5.06 -8.74 -4.42
C PRO A 98 -4.32 -8.98 -5.74
N GLU A 99 -4.07 -7.94 -6.54
CA GLU A 99 -3.31 -8.01 -7.79
C GLU A 99 -1.85 -8.43 -7.58
N LEU A 100 -1.35 -8.29 -6.34
CA LEU A 100 0.02 -8.69 -5.97
C LEU A 100 0.09 -10.18 -5.58
N ALA A 101 -1.04 -10.83 -5.36
CA ALA A 101 -1.12 -12.26 -5.05
C ALA A 101 -0.90 -13.11 -6.32
N PRO A 102 -0.52 -14.39 -6.19
CA PRO A 102 -0.45 -15.28 -7.35
C PRO A 102 -1.78 -15.30 -8.11
N GLN A 103 -1.73 -15.00 -9.40
CA GLN A 103 -2.92 -15.09 -10.25
C GLN A 103 -3.28 -16.56 -10.46
N GLN A 104 -4.56 -16.90 -10.30
CA GLN A 104 -5.05 -18.19 -10.77
C GLN A 104 -5.00 -18.17 -12.30
N LYS A 105 -4.14 -18.99 -12.90
CA LYS A 105 -4.21 -19.21 -14.35
C LYS A 105 -5.62 -19.72 -14.68
N PRO A 106 -6.31 -19.16 -15.69
CA PRO A 106 -7.49 -19.83 -16.20
C PRO A 106 -7.12 -21.28 -16.59
N PRO A 107 -8.05 -22.24 -16.51
CA PRO A 107 -7.79 -23.62 -16.93
C PRO A 107 -7.17 -23.62 -18.33
N ARG A 108 -6.14 -24.47 -18.54
CA ARG A 108 -5.36 -24.57 -19.78
C ARG A 108 -6.19 -24.91 -21.04
N ASP A 109 -7.47 -25.19 -20.88
CA ASP A 109 -8.36 -25.65 -21.94
C ASP A 109 -8.81 -24.55 -22.92
N ALA A 110 -8.37 -23.30 -22.73
CA ALA A 110 -8.69 -22.17 -23.62
C ALA A 110 -7.55 -21.75 -24.58
N GLU A 111 -6.31 -22.24 -24.38
CA GLU A 111 -5.16 -21.90 -25.25
C GLU A 111 -4.82 -22.99 -26.27
N GLU A 112 -5.38 -24.20 -26.17
CA GLU A 112 -5.07 -25.29 -27.12
C GLU A 112 -5.79 -25.19 -28.48
N ASN A 113 -6.71 -24.23 -28.67
CA ASN A 113 -7.48 -24.09 -29.92
C ASN A 113 -7.05 -22.94 -30.84
N LEU A 114 -5.90 -22.30 -30.62
CA LEU A 114 -5.38 -21.23 -31.50
C LEU A 114 -4.03 -21.53 -32.15
N LEU A 115 -3.46 -22.71 -31.94
CA LEU A 115 -2.26 -23.17 -32.66
C LEU A 115 -2.65 -23.81 -34.01
N ASN A 116 -3.23 -23.02 -34.91
CA ASN A 116 -3.31 -23.29 -36.35
C ASN A 116 -3.61 -21.97 -37.05
N GLY A 117 -2.59 -21.15 -37.27
CA GLY A 117 -2.72 -19.88 -37.97
C GLY A 117 -1.38 -19.18 -38.11
N GLU A 118 -0.80 -19.34 -39.31
CA GLU A 118 0.28 -18.60 -39.97
C GLU A 118 1.20 -17.68 -39.15
N ASP A 119 2.51 -17.90 -39.33
CA ASP A 119 3.63 -17.10 -38.81
C ASP A 119 3.43 -15.59 -39.02
N VAL A 120 2.88 -14.92 -38.01
CA VAL A 120 2.95 -13.46 -37.88
C VAL A 120 4.39 -13.15 -37.44
N PRO A 121 5.16 -12.32 -38.17
CA PRO A 121 6.51 -11.97 -37.76
C PRO A 121 6.44 -11.28 -36.39
N SER A 122 6.90 -11.99 -35.37
CA SER A 122 7.06 -11.42 -34.04
C SER A 122 8.11 -10.33 -34.14
N THR A 123 7.69 -9.10 -33.94
CA THR A 123 8.60 -7.97 -33.72
C THR A 123 9.17 -8.07 -32.31
N HIS A 124 9.83 -9.19 -31.99
CA HIS A 124 10.68 -9.29 -30.82
C HIS A 124 11.92 -8.43 -31.10
N THR A 125 11.85 -7.16 -30.72
CA THR A 125 13.07 -6.44 -30.39
C THR A 125 13.67 -7.13 -29.17
N ASP A 126 14.73 -7.91 -29.36
CA ASP A 126 15.60 -8.47 -28.31
C ASP A 126 16.21 -7.32 -27.50
N THR A 127 15.40 -6.71 -26.65
CA THR A 127 15.89 -5.79 -25.64
C THR A 127 16.16 -6.62 -24.39
N GLU A 128 17.45 -6.88 -24.16
CA GLU A 128 17.91 -7.61 -22.98
C GLU A 128 17.79 -6.69 -21.75
N PHE A 129 16.70 -6.85 -20.98
CA PHE A 129 16.52 -6.17 -19.70
C PHE A 129 16.17 -7.20 -18.60
N PRO A 130 16.49 -6.93 -17.32
CA PRO A 130 16.19 -7.87 -16.22
C PRO A 130 14.70 -8.20 -16.23
N GLY A 131 14.32 -9.49 -16.22
CA GLY A 131 12.91 -9.89 -16.25
C GLY A 131 12.23 -9.83 -17.62
N ALA A 132 12.97 -9.69 -18.72
CA ALA A 132 12.40 -9.68 -20.08
C ALA A 132 11.57 -10.94 -20.41
N SER A 133 11.94 -12.11 -19.88
CA SER A 133 11.19 -13.37 -20.06
C SER A 133 9.96 -13.51 -19.15
N ALA A 134 9.76 -12.61 -18.18
CA ALA A 134 8.66 -12.69 -17.23
C ALA A 134 7.33 -12.32 -17.88
N SER A 135 6.28 -13.09 -17.60
CA SER A 135 4.93 -12.84 -18.08
C SER A 135 4.19 -11.80 -17.23
N TYR A 136 4.60 -11.63 -15.97
CA TYR A 136 3.99 -10.69 -15.03
C TYR A 136 5.06 -9.86 -14.32
N ARG A 137 5.02 -8.54 -14.48
CA ARG A 137 6.04 -7.62 -13.98
C ARG A 137 5.45 -6.56 -13.06
N ILE A 138 6.05 -6.44 -11.89
CA ILE A 138 5.64 -5.48 -10.84
C ILE A 138 6.79 -4.50 -10.59
N LEU A 139 6.49 -3.21 -10.44
CA LEU A 139 7.42 -2.21 -9.92
C LEU A 139 6.93 -1.70 -8.56
N GLU A 140 7.72 -1.91 -7.50
CA GLU A 140 7.61 -1.16 -6.25
C GLU A 140 8.46 0.10 -6.32
N VAL A 141 7.83 1.27 -6.31
CA VAL A 141 8.53 2.55 -6.15
C VAL A 141 8.59 2.87 -4.65
N GLY A 142 9.74 3.31 -4.16
CA GLY A 142 10.00 3.58 -2.73
C GLY A 142 10.01 2.31 -1.89
N CYS A 143 10.85 1.34 -2.26
CA CYS A 143 10.88 0.01 -1.65
C CYS A 143 11.44 0.00 -0.21
N GLY A 144 12.17 1.05 0.19
CA GLY A 144 12.87 1.08 1.47
C GLY A 144 13.72 -0.17 1.66
N VAL A 145 13.55 -0.83 2.80
CA VAL A 145 14.27 -2.08 3.14
C VAL A 145 13.55 -3.36 2.70
N GLY A 146 12.54 -3.25 1.83
CA GLY A 146 11.92 -4.39 1.16
C GLY A 146 10.70 -5.02 1.84
N ASN A 147 10.05 -4.28 2.75
CA ASN A 147 8.84 -4.72 3.48
C ASN A 147 7.57 -4.91 2.58
N THR A 148 7.70 -4.82 1.26
CA THR A 148 6.66 -5.18 0.28
C THR A 148 7.19 -6.19 -0.73
N VAL A 149 8.33 -5.93 -1.37
CA VAL A 149 8.96 -6.85 -2.33
C VAL A 149 9.16 -8.27 -1.76
N PHE A 150 9.68 -8.42 -0.54
CA PHE A 150 9.91 -9.77 0.02
C PHE A 150 8.60 -10.50 0.33
N PRO A 151 7.59 -9.87 0.97
CA PRO A 151 6.26 -10.47 1.07
C PRO A 151 5.66 -10.93 -0.27
N ILE A 152 5.82 -10.15 -1.35
CA ILE A 152 5.37 -10.53 -2.71
C ILE A 152 6.11 -11.78 -3.18
N LEU A 153 7.44 -11.77 -3.16
CA LEU A 153 8.28 -12.87 -3.65
C LEU A 153 8.07 -14.17 -2.87
N LYS A 154 7.80 -14.07 -1.57
CA LYS A 154 7.52 -15.21 -0.68
C LYS A 154 6.14 -15.82 -0.92
N THR A 155 5.15 -14.99 -1.26
CA THR A 155 3.76 -15.43 -1.43
C THR A 155 3.49 -15.93 -2.85
N ASN A 156 4.08 -15.28 -3.85
CA ASN A 156 3.92 -15.65 -5.25
C ASN A 156 5.18 -16.36 -5.75
N ASN A 157 5.09 -17.67 -5.98
CA ASN A 157 6.18 -18.51 -6.47
C ASN A 157 6.10 -18.81 -7.98
N ASP A 158 5.28 -18.10 -8.75
CA ASP A 158 5.21 -18.28 -10.21
C ASP A 158 6.57 -17.88 -10.84
N PRO A 159 7.20 -18.75 -11.65
CA PRO A 159 8.45 -18.42 -12.35
C PRO A 159 8.28 -17.30 -13.39
N GLY A 160 7.04 -16.98 -13.79
CA GLY A 160 6.72 -15.85 -14.65
C GLY A 160 6.62 -14.51 -13.94
N LEU A 161 6.75 -14.45 -12.60
CA LEU A 161 6.79 -13.20 -11.84
C LEU A 161 8.20 -12.60 -11.82
N PHE A 162 8.31 -11.31 -12.14
CA PHE A 162 9.50 -10.52 -11.89
C PHE A 162 9.18 -9.21 -11.18
N VAL A 163 9.91 -8.88 -10.11
CA VAL A 163 9.66 -7.69 -9.30
C VAL A 163 10.83 -6.71 -9.40
N TYR A 164 10.59 -5.55 -9.99
CA TYR A 164 11.46 -4.40 -9.86
C TYR A 164 11.14 -3.68 -8.56
N CYS A 165 12.17 -3.18 -7.88
CA CYS A 165 11.99 -2.33 -6.72
C CYS A 165 13.03 -1.22 -6.71
N CYS A 166 12.60 0.02 -6.44
CA CYS A 166 13.53 1.14 -6.39
C CYS A 166 13.29 2.02 -5.18
N ASP A 167 14.36 2.66 -4.74
CA ASP A 167 14.33 3.72 -3.76
C ASP A 167 15.35 4.76 -4.19
N PHE A 168 15.08 6.03 -3.91
CA PHE A 168 16.03 7.10 -4.18
C PHE A 168 17.20 7.09 -3.18
N SER A 169 17.05 6.40 -2.05
CA SER A 169 18.11 6.11 -1.08
C SER A 169 18.95 4.91 -1.52
N SER A 170 20.24 5.14 -1.75
CA SER A 170 21.18 4.03 -2.00
C SER A 170 21.29 3.08 -0.81
N THR A 171 21.27 3.61 0.41
CA THR A 171 21.30 2.82 1.65
C THR A 171 20.12 1.85 1.73
N ALA A 172 18.91 2.30 1.37
CA ALA A 172 17.74 1.42 1.31
C ALA A 172 17.93 0.28 0.30
N VAL A 173 18.36 0.62 -0.91
CA VAL A 173 18.62 -0.37 -1.99
C VAL A 173 19.69 -1.37 -1.58
N ASP A 174 20.77 -0.94 -0.93
CA ASP A 174 21.84 -1.81 -0.44
C ASP A 174 21.33 -2.78 0.64
N LEU A 175 20.43 -2.32 1.53
CA LEU A 175 19.77 -3.18 2.51
C LEU A 175 18.87 -4.23 1.85
N VAL A 176 18.14 -3.86 0.78
CA VAL A 176 17.37 -4.84 -0.01
C VAL A 176 18.29 -5.86 -0.64
N LYS A 177 19.37 -5.44 -1.31
CA LYS A 177 20.32 -6.34 -1.98
C LYS A 177 21.08 -7.25 -1.01
N SER A 178 21.29 -6.80 0.22
CA SER A 178 21.97 -7.58 1.26
C SER A 178 21.04 -8.56 2.00
N ASN A 179 19.72 -8.49 1.76
CA ASN A 179 18.77 -9.41 2.37
C ASN A 179 18.97 -10.84 1.83
N PRO A 180 19.01 -11.88 2.67
CA PRO A 180 19.13 -13.27 2.22
C PRO A 180 18.01 -13.75 1.27
N GLU A 181 16.85 -13.10 1.29
CA GLU A 181 15.71 -13.38 0.39
C GLU A 181 15.83 -12.67 -0.97
N TYR A 182 16.87 -11.86 -1.19
CA TYR A 182 17.11 -11.21 -2.47
C TYR A 182 17.62 -12.21 -3.51
N ASP A 183 16.82 -12.40 -4.56
CA ASP A 183 17.14 -13.28 -5.68
C ASP A 183 17.14 -12.47 -7.00
N PRO A 184 18.31 -12.20 -7.60
CA PRO A 184 18.44 -11.46 -8.86
C PRO A 184 17.69 -12.10 -10.04
N SER A 185 17.36 -13.39 -9.97
CA SER A 185 16.57 -14.07 -11.00
C SER A 185 15.08 -13.74 -10.92
N ARG A 186 14.61 -13.26 -9.76
CA ARG A 186 13.19 -12.97 -9.49
C ARG A 186 12.92 -11.49 -9.24
N CYS A 187 13.94 -10.71 -8.91
CA CYS A 187 13.79 -9.29 -8.65
C CYS A 187 15.02 -8.47 -9.02
N HIS A 188 14.81 -7.17 -9.22
CA HIS A 188 15.88 -6.21 -9.50
C HIS A 188 15.71 -4.95 -8.66
N ALA A 189 16.64 -4.74 -7.73
CA ALA A 189 16.70 -3.53 -6.90
C ALA A 189 17.64 -2.48 -7.51
N PHE A 190 17.19 -1.23 -7.63
CA PHE A 190 17.99 -0.14 -8.20
C PHE A 190 17.70 1.21 -7.55
N VAL A 191 18.71 2.10 -7.55
CA VAL A 191 18.57 3.46 -7.04
C VAL A 191 17.87 4.32 -8.09
N HIS A 192 16.77 4.95 -7.73
CA HIS A 192 16.04 5.84 -8.63
C HIS A 192 15.25 6.90 -7.88
N ASP A 193 15.46 8.18 -8.22
CA ASP A 193 14.59 9.27 -7.78
C ASP A 193 13.43 9.41 -8.78
N MET A 194 12.22 9.01 -8.38
CA MET A 194 11.02 9.17 -9.21
C MET A 194 10.70 10.65 -9.56
N SER A 195 11.34 11.59 -8.87
CA SER A 195 11.21 13.04 -9.06
C SER A 195 12.26 13.62 -10.01
N ASP A 196 13.28 12.85 -10.38
CA ASP A 196 14.28 13.20 -11.38
C ASP A 196 13.72 12.92 -12.78
N THR A 197 13.68 13.96 -13.61
CA THR A 197 13.13 13.91 -14.97
C THR A 197 14.18 13.53 -16.02
N SER A 198 15.45 13.51 -15.63
CA SER A 198 16.59 13.16 -16.50
C SER A 198 16.98 11.68 -16.38
N ALA A 199 16.67 11.03 -15.26
CA ALA A 199 16.97 9.63 -15.03
C ALA A 199 15.90 8.72 -15.63
N GLU A 200 16.31 7.76 -16.46
CA GLU A 200 15.41 6.74 -17.01
C GLU A 200 15.26 5.53 -16.09
N TYR A 201 14.10 4.86 -16.17
CA TYR A 201 13.92 3.57 -15.51
C TYR A 201 14.64 2.48 -16.32
N PRO A 202 15.26 1.49 -15.66
CA PRO A 202 15.84 0.32 -16.34
C PRO A 202 14.76 -0.68 -16.78
N ILE A 203 13.63 -0.15 -17.25
CA ILE A 203 12.37 -0.85 -17.54
C ILE A 203 11.80 -0.18 -18.79
N PRO A 204 11.49 -0.93 -19.86
CA PRO A 204 10.87 -0.35 -21.04
C PRO A 204 9.49 0.24 -20.77
N ASP A 205 9.10 1.24 -21.55
CA ASP A 205 7.71 1.71 -21.57
C ASP A 205 6.76 0.56 -21.94
N HIS A 206 5.51 0.64 -21.47
CA HIS A 206 4.47 -0.35 -21.78
C HIS A 206 4.84 -1.80 -21.43
N SER A 207 5.57 -2.04 -20.35
CA SER A 207 6.10 -3.37 -19.99
C SER A 207 5.66 -3.89 -18.61
N LEU A 208 5.09 -3.03 -17.76
CA LEU A 208 4.66 -3.37 -16.41
C LEU A 208 3.16 -3.70 -16.33
N ASP A 209 2.84 -4.70 -15.53
CA ASP A 209 1.46 -5.09 -15.21
C ASP A 209 0.95 -4.34 -13.98
N VAL A 210 1.82 -4.13 -12.99
CA VAL A 210 1.50 -3.42 -11.75
C VAL A 210 2.60 -2.44 -11.35
N ILE A 211 2.21 -1.25 -10.90
CA ILE A 211 3.07 -0.31 -10.18
C ILE A 211 2.50 -0.09 -8.78
N VAL A 212 3.33 -0.12 -7.76
CA VAL A 212 2.94 0.03 -6.35
C VAL A 212 3.63 1.23 -5.72
N LEU A 213 2.85 2.09 -5.06
CA LEU A 213 3.29 3.24 -4.28
C LEU A 213 2.69 3.18 -2.87
N ILE A 214 3.47 2.77 -1.87
CA ILE A 214 2.99 2.69 -0.48
C ILE A 214 3.80 3.64 0.42
N PHE A 215 3.19 4.76 0.82
CA PHE A 215 3.81 5.85 1.60
C PHE A 215 4.99 6.55 0.90
N VAL A 216 4.85 6.80 -0.40
CA VAL A 216 5.95 7.29 -1.25
C VAL A 216 5.61 8.66 -1.83
N LEU A 217 4.43 8.79 -2.43
CA LEU A 217 4.03 10.04 -3.08
C LEU A 217 3.98 11.17 -2.06
N SER A 218 3.59 10.91 -0.80
CA SER A 218 3.61 11.90 0.27
C SER A 218 5.00 12.44 0.62
N ALA A 219 6.09 11.74 0.31
CA ALA A 219 7.45 12.21 0.58
C ALA A 219 7.95 13.23 -0.48
N LEU A 220 7.28 13.28 -1.64
CA LEU A 220 7.60 14.19 -2.73
C LEU A 220 7.10 15.61 -2.47
N HIS A 221 7.78 16.58 -3.09
CA HIS A 221 7.26 17.93 -3.18
C HIS A 221 6.03 17.95 -4.12
N PRO A 222 4.92 18.62 -3.76
CA PRO A 222 3.68 18.60 -4.55
C PRO A 222 3.84 18.93 -6.03
N GLN A 223 4.68 19.93 -6.34
CA GLN A 223 4.97 20.35 -7.73
C GLN A 223 5.62 19.26 -8.59
N LYS A 224 6.25 18.25 -7.98
CA LYS A 224 6.89 17.14 -8.72
C LYS A 224 5.94 15.96 -8.95
N MET A 225 4.86 15.85 -8.18
CA MET A 225 4.00 14.65 -8.15
C MET A 225 3.37 14.35 -9.52
N GLN A 226 2.78 15.34 -10.19
CA GLN A 226 2.10 15.10 -11.47
C GLN A 226 3.05 14.52 -12.52
N ASN A 227 4.25 15.09 -12.66
CA ASN A 227 5.20 14.60 -13.64
C ASN A 227 5.71 13.19 -13.28
N SER A 228 5.96 12.91 -12.01
CA SER A 228 6.33 11.56 -11.56
C SER A 228 5.24 10.53 -11.89
N ILE A 229 3.97 10.86 -11.67
CA ILE A 229 2.85 9.96 -12.03
C ILE A 229 2.74 9.78 -13.55
N ASN A 230 2.91 10.84 -14.35
CA ASN A 230 2.91 10.74 -15.81
C ASN A 230 3.97 9.76 -16.33
N ARG A 231 5.18 9.81 -15.75
CA ARG A 231 6.28 8.89 -16.11
C ARG A 231 5.96 7.45 -15.72
N LEU A 232 5.45 7.22 -14.52
CA LEU A 232 5.04 5.88 -14.08
C LEU A 232 3.91 5.32 -14.95
N ALA A 233 2.93 6.15 -15.32
CA ALA A 233 1.85 5.76 -16.21
C ALA A 233 2.35 5.28 -17.59
N ARG A 234 3.47 5.82 -18.11
CA ARG A 234 4.08 5.34 -19.37
C ARG A 234 4.59 3.90 -19.28
N LEU A 235 5.16 3.51 -18.15
CA LEU A 235 5.73 2.17 -17.94
C LEU A 235 4.66 1.06 -17.93
N LEU A 236 3.41 1.39 -17.57
CA LEU A 236 2.31 0.41 -17.59
C LEU A 236 1.96 -0.03 -19.01
N LYS A 237 1.73 -1.32 -19.20
CA LYS A 237 1.02 -1.88 -20.35
C LYS A 237 -0.43 -1.34 -20.40
N PRO A 238 -1.10 -1.33 -21.56
CA PRO A 238 -2.56 -1.21 -21.59
C PRO A 238 -3.22 -2.24 -20.65
N GLY A 239 -4.17 -1.80 -19.83
CA GLY A 239 -4.80 -2.64 -18.80
C GLY A 239 -4.00 -2.82 -17.50
N GLY A 240 -2.72 -2.43 -17.47
CA GLY A 240 -1.90 -2.42 -16.26
C GLY A 240 -2.43 -1.46 -15.19
N VAL A 241 -2.10 -1.72 -13.92
CA VAL A 241 -2.68 -1.00 -12.78
C VAL A 241 -1.62 -0.32 -11.91
N LEU A 242 -1.92 0.89 -11.48
CA LEU A 242 -1.19 1.62 -10.45
C LEU A 242 -1.97 1.53 -9.14
N LEU A 243 -1.29 1.03 -8.11
CA LEU A 243 -1.78 0.85 -6.75
C LEU A 243 -1.12 1.88 -5.84
N LEU A 244 -1.91 2.65 -5.09
CA LEU A 244 -1.39 3.61 -4.14
C LEU A 244 -2.04 3.43 -2.76
N ARG A 245 -1.22 3.50 -1.71
CA ARG A 245 -1.69 3.74 -0.33
C ARG A 245 -0.82 4.81 0.32
N ASP A 246 -1.43 5.89 0.80
CA ASP A 246 -0.70 7.00 1.40
C ASP A 246 -1.48 7.69 2.54
N TYR A 247 -0.90 8.73 3.14
CA TYR A 247 -1.52 9.45 4.25
C TYR A 247 -2.70 10.31 3.76
N GLY A 248 -3.85 10.14 4.41
CA GLY A 248 -5.04 10.93 4.12
C GLY A 248 -5.11 12.20 4.96
N ARG A 249 -5.76 13.23 4.43
CA ARG A 249 -6.01 14.48 5.12
C ARG A 249 -6.75 14.24 6.43
N TYR A 250 -6.38 15.02 7.44
CA TYR A 250 -6.86 14.94 8.83
C TYR A 250 -6.41 13.69 9.61
N ASP A 251 -5.39 12.96 9.13
CA ASP A 251 -4.69 11.97 9.96
C ASP A 251 -4.17 12.62 11.25
N MET A 252 -4.22 11.89 12.37
CA MET A 252 -3.71 12.36 13.67
C MET A 252 -2.29 12.92 13.58
N ALA A 253 -1.41 12.36 12.73
CA ALA A 253 -0.06 12.88 12.55
C ALA A 253 -0.06 14.29 11.95
N GLN A 254 -0.92 14.56 10.96
CA GLN A 254 -1.07 15.89 10.36
C GLN A 254 -1.44 16.92 11.43
N LEU A 255 -2.43 16.57 12.25
CA LEU A 255 -3.05 17.47 13.20
C LEU A 255 -2.19 17.73 14.46
N ARG A 256 -1.07 17.03 14.60
CA ARG A 256 -0.13 17.15 15.73
C ARG A 256 1.20 17.80 15.36
N PHE A 257 1.40 18.22 14.12
CA PHE A 257 2.61 18.95 13.76
C PHE A 257 2.74 20.22 14.61
N LYS A 258 3.95 20.52 15.05
CA LYS A 258 4.23 21.76 15.81
C LYS A 258 4.34 22.95 14.87
N LYS A 259 4.17 24.17 15.40
CA LYS A 259 4.43 25.42 14.67
C LYS A 259 5.83 25.37 14.03
N GLY A 260 5.95 25.87 12.80
CA GLY A 260 7.20 25.86 12.05
C GLY A 260 7.54 24.49 11.43
N ARG A 261 6.57 23.59 11.27
CA ARG A 261 6.72 22.34 10.51
C ARG A 261 5.93 22.31 9.20
N CYS A 262 5.07 23.31 8.96
CA CYS A 262 4.32 23.46 7.71
C CYS A 262 5.24 24.06 6.63
N LEU A 263 5.44 23.33 5.55
CA LEU A 263 6.18 23.78 4.37
C LEU A 263 5.23 24.52 3.41
N SER A 264 4.09 23.90 3.12
CA SER A 264 2.99 24.49 2.36
C SER A 264 1.68 23.85 2.81
N GLU A 265 0.55 24.20 2.17
CA GLU A 265 -0.73 23.59 2.52
C GLU A 265 -0.65 22.06 2.45
N ASN A 266 -1.01 21.39 3.55
CA ASN A 266 -0.98 19.93 3.70
C ASN A 266 0.40 19.26 3.56
N PHE A 267 1.48 20.03 3.45
CA PHE A 267 2.84 19.54 3.31
C PHE A 267 3.71 19.94 4.50
N TYR A 268 4.33 18.95 5.14
CA TYR A 268 5.04 19.14 6.41
C TYR A 268 6.41 18.49 6.40
N VAL A 269 7.27 18.98 7.30
CA VAL A 269 8.57 18.38 7.61
C VAL A 269 8.57 17.76 9.01
N ARG A 270 9.09 16.54 9.12
CA ARG A 270 9.21 15.77 10.35
C ARG A 270 10.43 16.20 11.17
N GLY A 271 10.60 15.58 12.34
CA GLY A 271 11.71 15.87 13.26
C GLY A 271 13.07 15.52 12.67
N ASP A 272 13.12 14.43 11.90
CA ASP A 272 14.29 13.87 11.19
C ASP A 272 14.60 14.56 9.85
N GLY A 273 13.84 15.59 9.47
CA GLY A 273 14.01 16.30 8.20
C GLY A 273 13.26 15.68 7.01
N THR A 274 12.75 14.46 7.14
CA THR A 274 11.89 13.85 6.11
C THR A 274 10.57 14.62 5.97
N ARG A 275 9.89 14.49 4.83
CA ARG A 275 8.69 15.27 4.51
C ARG A 275 7.47 14.36 4.36
N VAL A 276 6.29 14.96 4.51
CA VAL A 276 5.02 14.25 4.35
C VAL A 276 3.93 15.19 3.87
N TYR A 277 3.24 14.79 2.80
CA TYR A 277 2.00 15.38 2.31
C TYR A 277 0.79 14.57 2.78
N PHE A 278 -0.35 15.23 3.00
CA PHE A 278 -1.61 14.58 3.37
C PHE A 278 -2.69 14.82 2.32
N PHE A 279 -3.12 13.75 1.66
CA PHE A 279 -3.95 13.80 0.47
C PHE A 279 -5.45 13.74 0.77
N THR A 280 -6.22 14.43 -0.06
CA THR A 280 -7.63 14.12 -0.31
C THR A 280 -7.77 13.11 -1.44
N GLN A 281 -8.96 12.52 -1.57
CA GLN A 281 -9.27 11.62 -2.69
C GLN A 281 -9.29 12.37 -4.03
N ASP A 282 -9.75 13.61 -4.03
CA ASP A 282 -9.90 14.42 -5.24
C ASP A 282 -8.52 14.81 -5.80
N GLU A 283 -7.58 15.24 -4.94
CA GLU A 283 -6.19 15.52 -5.37
C GLU A 283 -5.53 14.31 -6.04
N LEU A 284 -5.72 13.10 -5.48
CA LEU A 284 -5.22 11.88 -6.09
C LEU A 284 -5.97 11.54 -7.38
N HIS A 285 -7.28 11.76 -7.42
CA HIS A 285 -8.07 11.56 -8.62
C HIS A 285 -7.58 12.41 -9.78
N ASP A 286 -7.32 13.69 -9.53
CA ASP A 286 -6.80 14.62 -10.53
C ASP A 286 -5.40 14.18 -11.00
N LEU A 287 -4.49 13.86 -10.07
CA LEU A 287 -3.13 13.40 -10.40
C LEU A 287 -3.15 12.20 -11.35
N PHE A 288 -3.96 11.18 -11.05
CA PHE A 288 -4.00 9.95 -11.84
C PHE A 288 -4.79 10.11 -13.15
N SER A 289 -5.90 10.85 -13.14
CA SER A 289 -6.71 11.05 -14.35
C SER A 289 -5.98 11.93 -15.37
N ASN A 290 -5.26 12.96 -14.90
CA ASN A 290 -4.40 13.79 -15.75
C ASN A 290 -3.22 13.01 -16.36
N ALA A 291 -2.83 11.89 -15.74
CA ALA A 291 -1.84 10.96 -16.30
C ALA A 291 -2.44 9.93 -17.27
N GLY A 292 -3.72 10.08 -17.63
CA GLY A 292 -4.42 9.17 -18.55
C GLY A 292 -4.80 7.83 -17.93
N LEU A 293 -4.89 7.75 -16.60
CA LEU A 293 -5.33 6.53 -15.91
C LEU A 293 -6.80 6.62 -15.50
N GLU A 294 -7.53 5.52 -15.67
CA GLU A 294 -8.94 5.41 -15.29
C GLU A 294 -9.08 4.97 -13.83
N LYS A 295 -9.98 5.61 -13.10
CA LYS A 295 -10.28 5.27 -11.72
C LYS A 295 -10.97 3.90 -11.63
N VAL A 296 -10.31 2.95 -10.97
CA VAL A 296 -10.92 1.67 -10.58
C VAL A 296 -11.42 1.74 -9.14
N GLN A 297 -10.61 2.31 -8.25
CA GLN A 297 -10.92 2.47 -6.83
C GLN A 297 -10.25 3.73 -6.29
N ASN A 298 -10.96 4.49 -5.46
CA ASN A 298 -10.41 5.61 -4.70
C ASN A 298 -11.16 5.68 -3.38
N MET A 299 -10.51 5.34 -2.27
CA MET A 299 -11.13 5.18 -0.95
C MET A 299 -10.34 5.90 0.14
N VAL A 300 -11.02 6.27 1.22
CA VAL A 300 -10.40 6.72 2.48
C VAL A 300 -10.63 5.68 3.54
N ASP A 301 -9.54 5.14 4.07
CA ASP A 301 -9.53 4.20 5.18
C ASP A 301 -9.31 4.98 6.50
N ARG A 302 -10.34 5.02 7.35
CA ARG A 302 -10.29 5.68 8.66
C ARG A 302 -10.30 4.62 9.75
N ARG A 303 -9.24 4.54 10.55
CA ARG A 303 -9.14 3.56 11.64
C ARG A 303 -8.87 4.19 12.99
N LEU A 304 -9.50 3.63 14.01
CA LEU A 304 -9.19 3.90 15.41
C LEU A 304 -8.17 2.88 15.92
N GLN A 305 -6.95 3.34 16.19
CA GLN A 305 -5.88 2.52 16.76
C GLN A 305 -5.66 2.89 18.23
N VAL A 306 -5.66 1.91 19.13
CA VAL A 306 -5.45 2.14 20.57
C VAL A 306 -4.18 1.43 21.01
N ASN A 307 -3.13 2.19 21.31
CA ASN A 307 -1.93 1.67 21.97
C ASN A 307 -2.15 1.70 23.48
N ARG A 308 -2.54 0.55 24.05
CA ARG A 308 -2.83 0.42 25.49
C ARG A 308 -1.59 0.61 26.35
N GLY A 309 -0.42 0.15 25.91
CA GLY A 309 0.83 0.33 26.65
C GLY A 309 1.23 1.80 26.82
N LYS A 310 0.93 2.63 25.82
CA LYS A 310 1.15 4.08 25.86
C LYS A 310 -0.10 4.89 26.21
N GLN A 311 -1.21 4.23 26.54
CA GLN A 311 -2.53 4.85 26.76
C GLN A 311 -2.90 5.88 25.67
N LEU A 312 -2.59 5.54 24.41
CA LEU A 312 -2.70 6.47 23.28
C LEU A 312 -3.76 5.98 22.29
N THR A 313 -4.78 6.80 22.08
CA THR A 313 -5.77 6.64 21.01
C THR A 313 -5.33 7.43 19.78
N MET A 314 -5.31 6.78 18.62
CA MET A 314 -4.81 7.32 17.37
C MET A 314 -5.88 7.18 16.28
N TYR A 315 -6.33 8.33 15.78
CA TYR A 315 -7.28 8.43 14.67
C TYR A 315 -6.51 8.50 13.37
N ARG A 316 -6.39 7.37 12.68
CA ARG A 316 -5.57 7.25 11.49
C ARG A 316 -6.40 7.35 10.23
N VAL A 317 -5.89 8.09 9.25
CA VAL A 317 -6.54 8.32 7.97
C VAL A 317 -5.55 8.00 6.86
N TRP A 318 -5.94 7.08 5.99
CA TRP A 318 -5.20 6.71 4.80
C TRP A 318 -6.08 6.86 3.57
N VAL A 319 -5.44 7.11 2.44
CA VAL A 319 -6.06 7.04 1.12
C VAL A 319 -5.53 5.79 0.42
N GLN A 320 -6.42 5.10 -0.30
CA GLN A 320 -6.09 3.92 -1.07
C GLN A 320 -6.73 3.99 -2.45
N CYS A 321 -5.90 3.86 -3.47
CA CYS A 321 -6.28 4.09 -4.85
C CYS A 321 -5.83 2.92 -5.73
N LYS A 322 -6.66 2.61 -6.74
CA LYS A 322 -6.34 1.74 -7.86
C LYS A 322 -6.76 2.46 -9.13
N TYR A 323 -5.80 2.67 -10.02
CA TYR A 323 -6.04 3.30 -11.31
C TYR A 323 -5.48 2.40 -12.40
N ARG A 324 -6.17 2.33 -13.54
CA ARG A 324 -5.84 1.42 -14.64
C ARG A 324 -5.45 2.23 -15.87
N LYS A 325 -4.42 1.79 -16.59
CA LYS A 325 -4.12 2.34 -17.90
C LYS A 325 -5.16 1.87 -18.91
N VAL A 326 -5.69 2.80 -19.70
CA VAL A 326 -6.72 2.52 -20.71
C VAL A 326 -6.27 1.37 -21.62
N LEU A 327 -7.20 0.49 -21.98
CA LEU A 327 -6.95 -0.55 -22.98
C LEU A 327 -6.66 0.11 -24.33
N ALA A 328 -5.76 -0.47 -25.13
CA ALA A 328 -5.59 0.01 -26.50
C ALA A 328 -6.93 -0.15 -27.24
N PRO A 329 -7.33 0.82 -28.10
CA PRO A 329 -8.46 0.61 -28.99
C PRO A 329 -8.26 -0.69 -29.77
N THR A 330 -9.29 -1.53 -29.78
CA THR A 330 -9.30 -2.81 -30.49
C THR A 330 -9.38 -2.62 -32.00
#